data_AF-A0A644X589-F1
#
_entry.id   AF-A0A644X589-F1
#
_cell.length_a   1.000
_cell.length_b   1.000
_cell.length_c   1.000
_cell.angle_alpha   90.00
_cell.angle_beta   90.00
_cell.angle_gamma   90.00
#
_symmetry.space_group_name_H-M   'P 1'
#
loop_
_entity.id
_entity.type
_entity.pdbx_description
1 polymer ?
#
loop_
_entity_poly.entity_id
_entity_poly.type
_entity_poly.pdbx_seq_one_letter_code
_entity_poly.pdbx_strand_id
1 'polypeptide(L)'
;MQYITEAEIDNISSDTGKALAAEPKVTIVIHPESGEPYWEGGVNGHFFRIRTNESVAVPQSLATLIAQSAAVKVEIEARTRAFRKSGGKKVS
;
A
#
# COMPACT_ATOMS: atom_id res chain seq x y z
N MET A 1 2.36 26.87 -13.82
CA MET A 1 2.19 25.74 -12.89
C MET A 1 1.40 26.26 -11.71
N GLN A 2 0.22 25.71 -11.44
CA GLN A 2 -0.49 26.01 -10.20
C GLN A 2 0.10 25.12 -9.10
N TYR A 3 0.59 25.74 -8.04
CA TYR A 3 1.07 25.03 -6.87
C TYR A 3 -0.09 24.85 -5.90
N ILE A 4 -0.29 23.62 -5.43
CA ILE A 4 -1.24 23.32 -4.37
C ILE A 4 -0.75 24.01 -3.09
N THR A 5 -1.67 24.64 -2.37
CA THR A 5 -1.45 25.27 -1.08
C THR A 5 -1.49 24.25 0.05
N GLU A 6 -0.88 24.56 1.19
CA GLU A 6 -0.93 23.68 2.38
C GLU A 6 -2.37 23.41 2.82
N ALA A 7 -3.24 24.42 2.77
CA ALA A 7 -4.66 24.26 3.08
C ALA A 7 -5.37 23.27 2.14
N GLU A 8 -5.00 23.23 0.87
CA GLU A 8 -5.54 22.26 -0.09
C GLU A 8 -5.06 20.83 0.22
N ILE A 9 -3.80 20.66 0.65
CA ILE A 9 -3.26 19.36 1.07
C ILE A 9 -4.03 18.82 2.28
N ASP A 10 -4.24 19.68 3.29
CA ASP A 10 -4.95 19.31 4.51
C ASP A 10 -6.40 18.92 4.22
N ASN A 11 -7.07 19.66 3.34
CA ASN A 11 -8.43 19.34 2.90
C ASN A 11 -8.48 17.98 2.20
N ILE A 12 -7.54 17.69 1.29
CA ILE A 12 -7.47 16.40 0.59
C ILE A 12 -7.29 15.25 1.59
N SER A 13 -6.39 15.39 2.57
CA SER A 13 -6.16 14.36 3.59
C SER A 13 -7.40 14.14 4.48
N SER A 14 -8.04 15.23 4.91
CA SER A 14 -9.26 15.18 5.72
C SER A 14 -10.40 14.49 4.98
N ASP A 15 -10.65 14.87 3.73
CA ASP A 15 -11.73 14.32 2.93
C ASP A 15 -11.47 12.87 2.53
N THR A 16 -10.20 12.51 2.28
CA THR A 16 -9.80 11.12 2.10
C THR A 16 -10.11 10.28 3.35
N GLY A 17 -9.78 10.78 4.54
CA GLY A 17 -10.09 10.10 5.79
C GLY A 17 -11.59 9.87 5.99
N LYS A 18 -12.42 10.88 5.70
CA LYS A 18 -13.89 10.77 5.77
C LYS A 18 -14.43 9.76 4.76
N ALA A 19 -13.94 9.79 3.52
CA ALA A 19 -14.36 8.87 2.47
C ALA A 19 -14.03 7.41 2.86
N LEU A 20 -12.79 7.16 3.28
CA LEU A 20 -12.33 5.84 3.71
C LEU A 20 -13.08 5.33 4.95
N ALA A 21 -13.48 6.22 5.87
CA ALA A 21 -14.29 5.84 7.01
C ALA A 21 -15.73 5.43 6.65
N ALA A 22 -16.29 6.01 5.58
CA ALA A 22 -17.64 5.72 5.08
C ALA A 22 -17.70 4.47 4.19
N GLU A 23 -16.56 3.98 3.69
CA GLU A 23 -16.50 2.77 2.88
C GLU A 23 -16.91 1.51 3.67
N PRO A 24 -17.51 0.51 2.99
CA PRO A 24 -17.66 -0.82 3.54
C PRO A 24 -16.31 -1.38 3.99
N LYS A 25 -16.29 -1.92 5.21
CA LYS A 25 -15.10 -2.57 5.76
C LYS A 25 -15.08 -4.04 5.40
N VAL A 26 -13.92 -4.52 5.00
CA VAL A 26 -13.63 -5.93 4.76
C VAL A 26 -12.59 -6.41 5.76
N THR A 27 -12.73 -7.63 6.22
CA THR A 27 -11.77 -8.24 7.14
C THR A 27 -10.67 -8.90 6.35
N ILE A 28 -9.42 -8.50 6.62
CA ILE A 28 -8.22 -9.09 6.02
C ILE A 28 -7.24 -9.55 7.10
N VAL A 29 -6.36 -10.46 6.72
CA VAL A 29 -5.17 -10.82 7.50
C VAL A 29 -3.96 -10.49 6.65
N ILE A 30 -3.05 -9.68 7.18
CA ILE A 30 -1.80 -9.31 6.49
C ILE A 30 -0.68 -10.16 7.07
N HIS A 31 -0.04 -10.98 6.24
CA HIS A 31 1.15 -11.73 6.63
C HIS A 31 2.41 -10.90 6.35
N PRO A 32 3.29 -10.68 7.33
CA PRO A 32 4.51 -9.90 7.14
C PRO A 32 5.56 -10.70 6.37
N GLU A 33 6.45 -10.00 5.66
CA GLU A 33 7.53 -10.62 4.89
C GLU A 33 8.73 -10.97 5.79
N SER A 34 9.07 -10.11 6.75
CA SER A 34 10.26 -10.27 7.62
C SER A 34 9.92 -10.19 9.11
N GLY A 35 8.66 -10.50 9.46
CA GLY A 35 8.20 -10.55 10.86
C GLY A 35 7.82 -9.20 11.44
N GLU A 36 7.59 -8.18 10.60
CA GLU A 36 7.13 -6.87 11.04
C GLU A 36 5.77 -6.99 11.75
N PRO A 37 5.60 -6.38 12.94
CA PRO A 37 4.33 -6.44 13.66
C PRO A 37 3.23 -5.57 13.03
N TYR A 38 3.59 -4.68 12.10
CA TYR A 38 2.66 -3.79 11.43
C TYR A 38 2.96 -3.67 9.94
N TRP A 39 1.90 -3.58 9.15
CA TRP A 39 1.94 -3.03 7.81
C TRP A 39 1.64 -1.53 7.88
N GLU A 40 2.45 -0.73 7.21
CA GLU A 40 2.31 0.72 7.14
C GLU A 40 2.12 1.16 5.69
N GLY A 41 1.22 2.09 5.46
CA GLY A 41 0.95 2.63 4.13
C GLY A 41 0.12 3.90 4.20
N GLY A 42 -0.06 4.57 3.07
CA GLY A 42 -0.83 5.80 3.01
C GLY A 42 -1.56 5.99 1.68
N VAL A 43 -2.70 6.66 1.76
CA VAL A 43 -3.55 7.03 0.62
C VAL A 43 -3.83 8.53 0.72
N ASN A 44 -3.41 9.30 -0.28
CA ASN A 44 -3.66 10.74 -0.40
C ASN A 44 -3.41 11.56 0.90
N GLY A 45 -2.28 11.31 1.57
CA GLY A 45 -1.91 12.02 2.80
C GLY A 45 -2.56 11.47 4.07
N HIS A 46 -3.37 10.42 3.98
CA HIS A 46 -3.90 9.67 5.12
C HIS A 46 -3.07 8.40 5.35
N PHE A 47 -2.57 8.19 6.57
CA PHE A 47 -1.66 7.10 6.90
C PHE A 47 -2.33 6.02 7.74
N PHE A 48 -1.95 4.76 7.48
CA PHE A 48 -2.46 3.57 8.11
C PHE A 48 -1.33 2.79 8.76
N ARG A 49 -1.63 2.25 9.94
CA ARG A 49 -0.80 1.27 10.63
C ARG A 49 -1.69 0.09 11.04
N ILE A 50 -1.49 -1.05 10.39
CA ILE A 50 -2.35 -2.23 10.49
C ILE A 50 -1.54 -3.37 11.09
N ARG A 51 -2.08 -4.06 12.10
CA ARG A 51 -1.40 -5.21 12.71
C ARG A 51 -1.31 -6.37 11.72
N THR A 52 -0.17 -7.04 11.71
CA THR A 52 0.05 -8.24 10.90
C THR A 52 -0.34 -9.49 11.70
N ASN A 53 -0.68 -10.57 11.00
CA ASN A 53 -1.16 -11.85 11.57
C ASN A 53 -2.42 -11.75 12.45
N GLU A 54 -3.12 -10.62 12.43
CA GLU A 54 -4.41 -10.42 13.09
C GLU A 54 -5.49 -10.17 12.03
N SER A 55 -6.72 -10.59 12.31
CA SER A 55 -7.88 -10.22 11.49
C SER A 55 -8.26 -8.77 11.77
N VAL A 56 -8.09 -7.89 10.78
CA VAL A 56 -8.38 -6.46 10.91
C VAL A 56 -9.41 -6.04 9.87
N ALA A 57 -10.42 -5.28 10.30
CA ALA A 57 -11.40 -4.67 9.41
C ALA A 57 -10.86 -3.36 8.84
N VAL A 58 -10.74 -3.28 7.51
CA VAL A 58 -10.17 -2.14 6.78
C VAL A 58 -11.11 -1.71 5.65
N PRO A 59 -11.03 -0.45 5.16
CA PRO A 59 -11.78 -0.02 3.98
C PRO A 59 -11.48 -0.91 2.76
N GLN A 60 -12.50 -1.19 1.93
CA GLN A 60 -12.36 -2.06 0.77
C GLN A 60 -11.30 -1.58 -0.24
N SER A 61 -11.20 -0.27 -0.46
CA SER A 61 -10.18 0.31 -1.33
C SER A 61 -8.76 0.02 -0.81
N LEU A 62 -8.55 0.13 0.50
CA LEU A 62 -7.27 -0.16 1.15
C LEU A 62 -6.91 -1.64 1.06
N ALA A 63 -7.87 -2.54 1.29
CA ALA A 63 -7.65 -3.99 1.10
C ALA A 63 -7.24 -4.32 -0.34
N THR A 64 -7.89 -3.67 -1.32
CA THR A 64 -7.55 -3.84 -2.74
C THR A 64 -6.13 -3.36 -3.03
N LEU A 65 -5.75 -2.20 -2.49
CA LEU A 65 -4.40 -1.65 -2.65
C LEU A 65 -3.34 -2.59 -2.06
N ILE A 66 -3.58 -3.14 -0.87
CA ILE A 66 -2.68 -4.10 -0.21
C ILE A 66 -2.53 -5.36 -1.07
N ALA A 67 -3.62 -5.91 -1.60
CA ALA A 67 -3.59 -7.09 -2.45
C ALA A 67 -2.82 -6.84 -3.77
N GLN A 68 -3.06 -5.70 -4.41
CA GLN A 68 -2.37 -5.32 -5.65
C GLN A 68 -0.88 -5.11 -5.43
N SER A 69 -0.48 -4.46 -4.33
CA SER A 69 0.93 -4.24 -4.02
C SER A 69 1.66 -5.56 -3.71
N ALA A 70 1.00 -6.52 -3.04
CA ALA A 70 1.56 -7.87 -2.87
C ALA A 70 1.77 -8.58 -4.21
N ALA A 71 0.80 -8.51 -5.13
CA ALA A 71 0.90 -9.12 -6.45
C ALA A 71 2.05 -8.50 -7.29
N VAL A 72 2.20 -7.18 -7.26
CA VAL A 72 3.29 -6.47 -7.95
C VAL A 72 4.65 -6.90 -7.42
N LYS A 73 4.81 -7.08 -6.10
CA LYS A 73 6.08 -7.56 -5.53
C LYS A 73 6.46 -8.94 -6.04
N VAL A 74 5.52 -9.90 -6.08
CA VAL A 74 5.76 -11.26 -6.60
C VAL A 74 6.23 -11.21 -8.06
N GLU A 75 5.59 -10.38 -8.89
CA GLU A 75 5.98 -10.20 -10.29
C GLU A 75 7.39 -9.59 -10.42
N ILE A 76 7.73 -8.59 -9.60
CA ILE A 76 9.06 -7.96 -9.59
C ILE A 76 10.14 -8.98 -9.19
N GLU A 77 9.89 -9.80 -8.17
CA GLU A 77 10.82 -10.85 -7.76
C GLU A 77 11.04 -11.89 -8.85
N ALA A 78 9.96 -12.32 -9.52
CA ALA A 78 10.03 -13.27 -10.62
C ALA A 78 10.89 -12.72 -11.77
N ARG A 79 10.66 -11.46 -12.18
CA ARG A 79 11.44 -10.77 -13.22
C ARG A 79 12.89 -10.58 -12.82
N THR A 80 13.15 -10.14 -11.59
CA THR A 80 14.51 -9.90 -11.08
C THR A 80 15.29 -11.22 -10.99
N ARG A 81 14.66 -12.30 -10.55
CA ARG A 81 15.26 -13.64 -10.50
C ARG A 81 15.59 -14.16 -11.90
N ALA A 82 14.70 -13.96 -12.86
CA ALA A 82 14.95 -14.31 -14.26
C ALA A 82 16.14 -13.53 -14.84
N PHE A 83 16.19 -12.22 -14.60
CA PHE A 83 17.30 -11.35 -15.03
C PHE A 83 18.65 -11.73 -14.41
N ARG A 84 18.67 -12.06 -13.10
CA ARG A 84 19.89 -12.57 -12.42
C ARG A 84 20.35 -13.90 -13.03
N LYS A 85 19.42 -14.82 -13.32
CA LYS A 85 19.75 -16.12 -13.94
C LYS A 85 20.29 -16.00 -15.36
N SER A 86 19.84 -15.00 -16.13
CA SER A 86 20.33 -14.75 -17.49
C SER A 86 21.65 -13.96 -17.54
N GLY A 87 22.37 -13.83 -16.42
CA GLY A 87 23.67 -13.17 -16.35
C GLY A 87 23.64 -11.65 -16.48
N GLY A 88 22.46 -11.02 -16.36
CA GLY A 88 22.21 -9.58 -16.32
C GLY A 88 23.17 -8.69 -17.12
N LYS A 89 22.82 -8.32 -18.36
CA LYS A 89 23.54 -7.23 -19.04
C LYS A 89 23.34 -5.94 -18.24
N LYS A 90 24.43 -5.39 -17.68
CA LYS A 90 24.41 -4.04 -17.09
C LYS A 90 23.88 -3.07 -18.15
N VAL A 91 22.80 -2.38 -17.83
CA VAL A 91 22.39 -1.19 -18.58
C VAL A 91 23.34 -0.08 -18.12
N SER A 92 24.32 0.23 -18.96
CA SER A 92 25.25 1.36 -18.80
C SER A 92 24.58 2.66 -19.21
#